data_AF-A0A952P6P3-F1
#
_entry.id   AF-A0A952P6P3-F1
#
_cell.length_a   1.000
_cell.length_b   1.000
_cell.length_c   1.000
_cell.angle_alpha   90.00
_cell.angle_beta   90.00
_cell.angle_gamma   90.00
#
_symmetry.space_group_name_H-M   'P 1'
#
loop_
_entity.id
_entity.type
_entity.pdbx_description
1 polymer ?
#
loop_
_entity_poly.entity_id
_entity_poly.type
_entity_poly.pdbx_seq_one_letter_code
_entity_poly.pdbx_strand_id
1 'polypeptide(L)'
;MGKAFSSSLLAFFLMTPIASATVTFVGASNVSKWSETSDEQGTKTITIYGGITHATSPCSNTVCNSCNGSGLVPCNEQEVSPTMTVRLSARTSATQTGRYALLKSDSDSSGQLGNSPAVDGSGTFYVDVTWSDLCGAMGSTNCASSVAKTFRLGIRENNDSSFVSGESILIRIVMSNAVGRNFYKRCPGGNPQSGASATDGFCDFAVFPGDGKLYVDGPAGQGLSVATGFPNADSTVKWTKLVFFFEPYAGNLTSTVSTITNGSSRSELLYSNTQNPPDDLDPRVPGMENGTKYCLAMANQDEAGNIASFTDFSDTGYTGDPSFEATVCGTPEEVVGLLDDKKCFIATAAWGSPLDPHVKTLRSFRDRFLKVTPWGAAFVEAYYSWSPPLAKWISEHEVARTVVRGALWPLIAFAWLSLEIGLLATLGLSVALLVGSGVLVSRTHWRRRGEA
;
A
#
# COMPACT_ATOMS: atom_id res chain seq x y z
N MET A 1 9.66 -60.90 44.65
CA MET A 1 9.04 -62.07 43.99
C MET A 1 7.53 -61.93 44.17
N GLY A 2 6.64 -61.83 43.21
CA GLY A 2 6.67 -61.80 41.76
C GLY A 2 5.21 -61.68 41.27
N LYS A 3 5.00 -60.89 40.20
CA LYS A 3 3.93 -60.93 39.17
C LYS A 3 2.44 -61.02 39.58
N ALA A 4 1.67 -60.00 39.17
CA ALA A 4 0.46 -60.19 38.36
C ALA A 4 0.14 -58.89 37.60
N PHE A 5 0.42 -58.89 36.29
CA PHE A 5 -0.01 -57.88 35.32
C PHE A 5 -1.41 -58.31 34.85
N SER A 6 -2.43 -57.47 35.09
CA SER A 6 -3.78 -57.68 34.54
C SER A 6 -3.93 -56.81 33.30
N SER A 7 -4.13 -57.47 32.16
CA SER A 7 -4.33 -56.90 30.84
C SER A 7 -5.78 -56.42 30.69
N SER A 8 -5.99 -55.12 30.53
CA SER A 8 -7.27 -54.57 30.07
C SER A 8 -7.05 -53.88 28.72
N LEU A 9 -7.56 -54.52 27.66
CA LEU A 9 -7.55 -54.02 26.29
C LEU A 9 -8.36 -52.70 26.22
N LEU A 10 -7.68 -51.58 25.96
CA LEU A 10 -8.34 -50.40 25.40
C LEU A 10 -8.61 -50.65 23.91
N ALA A 11 -9.87 -50.77 23.53
CA ALA A 11 -10.29 -50.69 22.14
C ALA A 11 -10.10 -49.23 21.65
N PHE A 12 -8.96 -48.96 21.03
CA PHE A 12 -8.78 -47.76 20.22
C PHE A 12 -9.66 -47.89 18.98
N PHE A 13 -10.83 -47.26 19.02
CA PHE A 13 -11.64 -46.98 17.84
C PHE A 13 -10.81 -46.06 16.93
N LEU A 14 -10.12 -46.63 15.95
CA LEU A 14 -9.58 -45.88 14.82
C LEU A 14 -10.78 -45.35 14.02
N MET A 15 -11.32 -44.20 14.43
CA MET A 15 -12.06 -43.35 13.52
C MET A 15 -11.07 -42.90 12.45
N THR A 16 -11.02 -43.63 11.34
CA THR A 16 -10.51 -43.07 10.09
C THR A 16 -11.30 -41.79 9.84
N PRO A 17 -10.68 -40.61 9.69
CA PRO A 17 -11.41 -39.45 9.24
C PRO A 17 -12.00 -39.82 7.89
N ILE A 18 -13.33 -39.84 7.80
CA ILE A 18 -14.02 -39.90 6.50
C ILE A 18 -13.46 -38.71 5.74
N ALA A 19 -12.74 -38.98 4.65
CA ALA A 19 -12.23 -37.93 3.78
C ALA A 19 -13.45 -37.20 3.21
N SER A 20 -13.87 -36.11 3.85
CA SER A 20 -14.90 -35.24 3.32
C SER A 20 -14.41 -34.68 1.99
N ALA A 21 -15.27 -34.80 0.97
CA ALA A 21 -15.02 -34.20 -0.32
C ALA A 21 -14.73 -32.70 -0.14
N THR A 22 -13.67 -32.21 -0.78
CA THR A 22 -13.20 -30.83 -0.63
C THR A 22 -13.34 -30.12 -1.96
N VAL A 23 -13.98 -28.95 -1.95
CA VAL A 23 -14.06 -28.07 -3.12
C VAL A 23 -12.90 -27.09 -3.08
N THR A 24 -12.14 -27.04 -4.18
CA THR A 24 -11.00 -26.14 -4.36
C THR A 24 -11.30 -25.16 -5.48
N PHE A 25 -11.08 -23.88 -5.24
CA PHE A 25 -11.23 -22.86 -6.29
C PHE A 25 -10.10 -22.99 -7.32
N VAL A 26 -10.45 -22.92 -8.60
CA VAL A 26 -9.50 -23.06 -9.72
C VAL A 26 -9.19 -21.69 -10.33
N GLY A 27 -10.20 -20.82 -10.45
CA GLY A 27 -9.99 -19.49 -10.99
C GLY A 27 -11.28 -18.77 -11.34
N ALA A 28 -11.17 -17.46 -11.53
CA ALA A 28 -12.21 -16.63 -12.11
C ALA A 28 -11.70 -15.96 -13.40
N SER A 29 -12.56 -15.87 -14.41
CA SER A 29 -12.32 -15.05 -15.59
C SER A 29 -13.29 -13.89 -15.67
N ASN A 30 -12.92 -12.85 -16.40
CA ASN A 30 -13.74 -11.64 -16.59
C ASN A 30 -14.01 -10.91 -15.26
N VAL A 31 -12.98 -10.84 -14.41
CA VAL A 31 -12.95 -10.14 -13.13
C VAL A 31 -11.71 -9.26 -13.11
N SER A 32 -11.70 -8.21 -12.29
CA SER A 32 -10.54 -7.30 -12.24
C SER A 32 -9.37 -7.88 -11.46
N LYS A 33 -9.67 -8.63 -10.40
CA LYS A 33 -8.70 -9.32 -9.54
C LYS A 33 -9.43 -10.38 -8.71
N TRP A 34 -8.71 -11.38 -8.23
CA TRP A 34 -9.19 -12.22 -7.14
C TRP A 34 -8.06 -12.52 -6.16
N SER A 35 -8.43 -12.85 -4.92
CA SER A 35 -7.50 -13.24 -3.85
C SER A 35 -8.11 -14.34 -2.98
N GLU A 36 -7.25 -15.07 -2.28
CA GLU A 36 -7.67 -16.08 -1.31
C GLU A 36 -7.20 -15.63 0.08
N THR A 37 -8.12 -15.64 1.04
CA THR A 37 -7.83 -15.42 2.46
C THR A 37 -8.30 -16.63 3.27
N SER A 38 -7.66 -16.87 4.41
CA SER A 38 -8.05 -17.91 5.36
C SER A 38 -8.25 -17.28 6.73
N ASP A 39 -9.32 -17.66 7.42
CA ASP A 39 -9.49 -17.28 8.83
C ASP A 39 -8.58 -18.10 9.77
N GLU A 40 -8.56 -17.75 11.05
CA GLU A 40 -7.76 -18.45 12.07
C GLU A 40 -8.20 -19.91 12.26
N GLN A 41 -9.43 -20.25 11.84
CA GLN A 41 -10.01 -21.59 11.89
C GLN A 41 -9.74 -22.40 10.62
N GLY A 42 -9.06 -21.82 9.62
CA GLY A 42 -8.71 -22.45 8.34
C GLY A 42 -9.81 -22.43 7.27
N THR A 43 -10.91 -21.70 7.49
CA THR A 43 -11.95 -21.49 6.48
C THR A 43 -11.43 -20.57 5.39
N LYS A 44 -11.42 -21.09 4.15
CA LYS A 44 -10.98 -20.33 2.97
C LYS A 44 -12.12 -19.48 2.40
N THR A 45 -11.84 -18.21 2.18
CA THR A 45 -12.73 -17.29 1.47
C THR A 45 -12.02 -16.76 0.23
N ILE A 46 -12.63 -16.97 -0.93
CA ILE A 46 -12.16 -16.39 -2.19
C ILE A 46 -12.81 -15.03 -2.36
N THR A 47 -12.03 -13.97 -2.47
CA THR A 47 -12.54 -12.63 -2.77
C THR A 47 -12.37 -12.32 -4.25
N ILE A 48 -13.45 -11.92 -4.91
CA ILE A 48 -13.48 -11.58 -6.33
C ILE A 48 -13.83 -10.11 -6.45
N TYR A 49 -13.04 -9.38 -7.22
CA TYR A 49 -13.18 -7.95 -7.40
C TYR A 49 -13.65 -7.62 -8.82
N GLY A 50 -14.64 -6.73 -8.90
CA GLY A 50 -15.06 -6.07 -10.13
C GLY A 50 -14.96 -4.56 -9.97
N GLY A 51 -14.13 -3.92 -10.79
CA GLY A 51 -13.98 -2.47 -10.82
C GLY A 51 -14.70 -1.87 -12.03
N ILE A 52 -15.53 -0.86 -11.78
CA ILE A 52 -16.24 -0.08 -12.81
C ILE A 52 -15.86 1.39 -12.68
N THR A 53 -15.59 2.04 -13.81
CA THR A 53 -15.24 3.47 -13.86
C THR A 53 -16.19 4.29 -14.74
N HIS A 54 -17.17 3.64 -15.38
CA HIS A 54 -17.97 4.21 -16.47
C HIS A 54 -19.24 4.96 -16.07
N ALA A 55 -19.28 6.28 -16.30
CA ALA A 55 -20.53 6.95 -16.72
C ALA A 55 -20.38 7.79 -17.98
N THR A 56 -19.22 8.39 -18.25
CA THR A 56 -18.99 9.21 -19.45
C THR A 56 -17.48 9.37 -19.68
N SER A 57 -16.83 8.49 -20.44
CA SER A 57 -15.39 8.61 -20.76
C SER A 57 -15.18 8.65 -22.28
N PRO A 58 -14.27 9.50 -22.80
CA PRO A 58 -13.93 9.56 -24.23
C PRO A 58 -13.16 8.33 -24.76
N CYS A 59 -12.81 7.36 -23.91
CA CYS A 59 -12.06 6.18 -24.33
C CYS A 59 -12.98 5.08 -24.88
N SER A 60 -12.73 4.60 -26.10
CA SER A 60 -13.57 3.61 -26.80
C SER A 60 -13.56 2.20 -26.19
N ASN A 61 -12.65 1.91 -25.27
CA ASN A 61 -12.42 0.58 -24.69
C ASN A 61 -11.74 0.69 -23.31
N THR A 62 -12.43 1.27 -22.32
CA THR A 62 -12.51 0.87 -20.88
C THR A 62 -11.35 0.08 -20.24
N VAL A 63 -10.09 0.39 -20.55
CA VAL A 63 -8.93 -0.06 -19.78
C VAL A 63 -7.92 1.08 -19.74
N CYS A 64 -7.21 1.28 -18.63
CA CYS A 64 -6.28 2.42 -18.47
C CYS A 64 -5.35 2.66 -19.68
N ASN A 65 -4.89 1.57 -20.32
CA ASN A 65 -3.94 1.60 -21.42
C ASN A 65 -4.53 2.08 -22.76
N SER A 66 -5.84 2.20 -22.89
CA SER A 66 -6.50 2.63 -24.13
C SER A 66 -6.83 4.12 -24.18
N CYS A 67 -6.64 4.83 -23.06
CA CYS A 67 -6.99 6.23 -22.87
C CYS A 67 -5.87 7.22 -23.26
N ASN A 68 -5.04 6.91 -24.25
CA ASN A 68 -3.91 7.76 -24.63
C ASN A 68 -4.39 9.11 -25.19
N GLY A 69 -3.84 10.22 -24.67
CA GLY A 69 -4.10 11.56 -25.18
C GLY A 69 -5.38 12.25 -24.70
N SER A 70 -6.15 11.63 -23.79
CA SER A 70 -7.43 12.18 -23.30
C SER A 70 -7.36 12.83 -21.92
N GLY A 71 -6.17 13.25 -21.49
CA GLY A 71 -5.91 13.69 -20.11
C GLY A 71 -6.00 12.54 -19.11
N LEU A 72 -6.16 12.86 -17.83
CA LEU A 72 -6.39 11.90 -16.76
C LEU A 72 -7.89 11.65 -16.57
N VAL A 73 -8.30 10.40 -16.72
CA VAL A 73 -9.68 9.94 -16.49
C VAL A 73 -9.69 8.70 -15.60
N PRO A 74 -10.73 8.50 -14.76
CA PRO A 74 -10.88 7.26 -14.00
C PRO A 74 -10.83 6.04 -14.91
N CYS A 75 -10.07 5.02 -14.50
CA CYS A 75 -9.85 3.83 -15.29
C CYS A 75 -9.58 2.60 -14.42
N ASN A 76 -9.72 1.42 -15.00
CA ASN A 76 -9.29 0.15 -14.41
C ASN A 76 -8.51 -0.63 -15.47
N GLU A 77 -7.50 -1.43 -15.12
CA GLU A 77 -6.76 -2.23 -16.11
C GLU A 77 -7.54 -3.43 -16.64
N GLN A 78 -8.49 -3.92 -15.83
CA GLN A 78 -9.37 -5.04 -16.12
C GLN A 78 -10.79 -4.65 -15.71
N GLU A 79 -11.32 -3.60 -16.36
CA GLU A 79 -12.67 -3.11 -16.09
C GLU A 79 -13.73 -4.17 -16.37
N VAL A 80 -14.75 -4.20 -15.52
CA VAL A 80 -15.91 -5.07 -15.72
C VAL A 80 -17.09 -4.25 -16.25
N SER A 81 -18.01 -4.92 -16.95
CA SER A 81 -19.25 -4.30 -17.41
C SER A 81 -20.46 -5.12 -16.94
N PRO A 82 -21.65 -4.51 -16.77
CA PRO A 82 -22.84 -5.24 -16.33
C PRO A 82 -23.20 -6.44 -17.22
N THR A 83 -22.93 -6.36 -18.52
CA THR A 83 -23.24 -7.43 -19.50
C THR A 83 -22.18 -8.52 -19.58
N MET A 84 -21.02 -8.31 -18.97
CA MET A 84 -19.90 -9.25 -19.02
C MET A 84 -20.19 -10.47 -18.12
N THR A 85 -19.94 -11.66 -18.66
CA THR A 85 -20.19 -12.93 -17.96
C THR A 85 -18.95 -13.34 -17.17
N VAL A 86 -19.11 -13.44 -15.86
CA VAL A 86 -18.12 -13.97 -14.92
C VAL A 86 -18.21 -15.49 -14.91
N ARG A 87 -17.07 -16.15 -15.09
CA ARG A 87 -16.96 -17.60 -14.90
C ARG A 87 -16.21 -17.89 -13.62
N LEU A 88 -16.87 -18.59 -12.69
CA LEU A 88 -16.27 -19.08 -11.46
C LEU A 88 -16.00 -20.57 -11.59
N SER A 89 -14.73 -20.98 -11.55
CA SER A 89 -14.33 -22.37 -11.74
C SER A 89 -13.82 -22.97 -10.44
N ALA A 90 -14.28 -24.17 -10.11
CA ALA A 90 -13.85 -24.92 -8.95
C ALA A 90 -13.74 -26.42 -9.28
N ARG A 91 -13.08 -27.17 -8.39
CA ARG A 91 -12.87 -28.61 -8.53
C ARG A 91 -13.22 -29.31 -7.24
N THR A 92 -13.97 -30.41 -7.33
CA THR A 92 -14.22 -31.32 -6.19
C THR A 92 -13.22 -32.48 -6.19
N SER A 93 -12.87 -32.96 -5.00
CA SER A 93 -12.09 -34.19 -4.83
C SER A 93 -12.94 -35.47 -4.93
N ALA A 94 -14.28 -35.37 -4.98
CA ALA A 94 -15.18 -36.51 -5.12
C ALA A 94 -15.76 -36.64 -6.53
N THR A 95 -16.13 -37.87 -6.90
CA THR A 95 -16.74 -38.16 -8.21
C THR A 95 -18.23 -37.76 -8.17
N GLN A 96 -18.56 -36.63 -8.78
CA GLN A 96 -19.92 -36.06 -8.79
C GLN A 96 -20.52 -35.94 -10.21
N THR A 97 -20.14 -36.85 -11.11
CA THR A 97 -20.54 -36.82 -12.53
C THR A 97 -22.06 -36.78 -12.69
N GLY A 98 -22.55 -35.84 -13.52
CA GLY A 98 -23.99 -35.66 -13.76
C GLY A 98 -24.73 -34.77 -12.76
N ARG A 99 -24.04 -34.24 -11.73
CA ARG A 99 -24.56 -33.18 -10.87
C ARG A 99 -24.31 -31.79 -11.47
N TYR A 100 -24.93 -30.76 -10.90
CA TYR A 100 -24.78 -29.38 -11.35
C TYR A 100 -24.16 -28.50 -10.28
N ALA A 101 -23.41 -27.49 -10.70
CA ALA A 101 -22.92 -26.48 -9.77
C ALA A 101 -24.09 -25.61 -9.24
N LEU A 102 -23.90 -25.02 -8.08
CA LEU A 102 -24.82 -24.09 -7.47
C LEU A 102 -24.03 -22.90 -6.93
N LEU A 103 -24.42 -21.70 -7.35
CA LEU A 103 -24.02 -20.44 -6.75
C LEU A 103 -25.27 -19.82 -6.12
N LYS A 104 -25.22 -19.52 -4.83
CA LYS A 104 -26.29 -18.80 -4.13
C LYS A 104 -25.73 -17.92 -3.03
N SER A 105 -26.55 -16.98 -2.54
CA SER A 105 -26.14 -16.15 -1.41
C SER A 105 -25.94 -17.00 -0.16
N ASP A 106 -24.98 -16.62 0.68
CA ASP A 106 -24.69 -17.30 1.94
C ASP A 106 -25.82 -17.14 2.96
N SER A 107 -26.49 -15.98 2.96
CA SER A 107 -27.51 -15.59 3.94
C SER A 107 -28.94 -15.96 3.55
N ASP A 108 -29.19 -16.27 2.27
CA ASP A 108 -30.54 -16.41 1.71
C ASP A 108 -30.74 -17.80 1.11
N SER A 109 -31.94 -18.36 1.22
CA SER A 109 -32.34 -19.61 0.53
C SER A 109 -32.63 -19.41 -0.96
N SER A 110 -32.20 -18.28 -1.54
CA SER A 110 -32.48 -17.88 -2.91
C SER A 110 -32.02 -18.93 -3.91
N GLY A 111 -32.74 -18.97 -5.04
CA GLY A 111 -32.47 -19.88 -6.15
C GLY A 111 -31.08 -19.67 -6.74
N GLN A 112 -30.67 -20.60 -7.59
CA GLN A 112 -29.40 -20.55 -8.31
C GLN A 112 -29.19 -19.20 -9.01
N LEU A 113 -27.98 -18.65 -8.88
CA LEU A 113 -27.48 -17.56 -9.70
C LEU A 113 -26.68 -18.10 -10.88
N GLY A 114 -26.93 -17.54 -12.06
CA GLY A 114 -26.24 -17.89 -13.29
C GLY A 114 -26.56 -19.28 -13.82
N ASN A 115 -25.90 -19.63 -14.92
CA ASN A 115 -26.01 -20.91 -15.59
C ASN A 115 -24.87 -21.82 -15.14
N SER A 116 -25.20 -23.09 -14.86
CA SER A 116 -24.22 -24.12 -14.52
C SER A 116 -24.38 -25.32 -15.44
N PRO A 117 -23.36 -25.72 -16.21
CA PRO A 117 -23.35 -27.03 -16.84
C PRO A 117 -23.16 -28.14 -15.81
N ALA A 118 -23.33 -29.39 -16.27
CA ALA A 118 -23.06 -30.56 -15.43
C ALA A 118 -21.56 -30.66 -15.11
N VAL A 119 -21.24 -31.16 -13.91
CA VAL A 119 -19.88 -31.44 -13.45
C VAL A 119 -19.24 -32.45 -14.39
N ASP A 120 -18.04 -32.13 -14.88
CA ASP A 120 -17.33 -32.99 -15.83
C ASP A 120 -16.74 -34.25 -15.16
N GLY A 121 -16.26 -35.18 -15.97
CA GLY A 121 -15.63 -36.42 -15.49
C GLY A 121 -14.31 -36.20 -14.72
N SER A 122 -13.75 -34.99 -14.74
CA SER A 122 -12.53 -34.62 -14.01
C SER A 122 -12.80 -34.06 -12.61
N GLY A 123 -14.08 -33.85 -12.26
CA GLY A 123 -14.53 -33.20 -11.04
C GLY A 123 -14.47 -31.67 -11.10
N THR A 124 -14.22 -31.09 -12.28
CA THR A 124 -14.20 -29.65 -12.48
C THR A 124 -15.60 -29.16 -12.85
N PHE A 125 -15.98 -28.03 -12.28
CA PHE A 125 -17.26 -27.40 -12.54
C PHE A 125 -17.13 -25.90 -12.53
N TYR A 126 -18.07 -25.23 -13.20
CA TYR A 126 -18.11 -23.79 -13.25
C TYR A 126 -19.53 -23.24 -13.23
N VAL A 127 -19.64 -21.97 -12.84
CA VAL A 127 -20.87 -21.18 -12.94
C VAL A 127 -20.57 -19.94 -13.75
N ASP A 128 -21.42 -19.70 -14.76
CA ASP A 128 -21.39 -18.50 -15.60
C ASP A 128 -22.53 -17.57 -15.15
N VAL A 129 -22.20 -16.37 -14.70
CA VAL A 129 -23.18 -15.39 -14.21
C VAL A 129 -22.80 -14.00 -14.70
N THR A 130 -23.79 -13.17 -15.06
CA THR A 130 -23.50 -11.80 -15.47
C THR A 130 -23.20 -10.92 -14.27
N TRP A 131 -22.36 -9.89 -14.46
CA TRP A 131 -22.15 -8.89 -13.40
C TRP A 131 -23.45 -8.19 -12.99
N SER A 132 -24.39 -7.93 -13.92
CA SER A 132 -25.69 -7.35 -13.60
C SER A 132 -26.50 -8.23 -12.63
N ASP A 133 -26.50 -9.56 -12.84
CA ASP A 133 -27.23 -10.49 -11.96
C ASP A 133 -26.55 -10.60 -10.58
N LEU A 134 -25.22 -10.63 -10.55
CA LEU A 134 -24.44 -10.60 -9.31
C LEU A 134 -24.73 -9.33 -8.51
N CYS A 135 -24.66 -8.16 -9.14
CA CYS A 135 -24.96 -6.89 -8.51
C CYS A 135 -26.41 -6.83 -8.03
N GLY A 136 -27.37 -7.32 -8.83
CA GLY A 136 -28.77 -7.45 -8.42
C GLY A 136 -28.94 -8.28 -7.15
N ALA A 137 -28.24 -9.42 -7.06
CA ALA A 137 -28.23 -10.27 -5.86
C ALA A 137 -27.56 -9.60 -4.63
N MET A 138 -26.70 -8.61 -4.85
CA MET A 138 -26.09 -7.75 -3.84
C MET A 138 -26.92 -6.51 -3.50
N GLY A 139 -28.05 -6.28 -4.17
CA GLY A 139 -28.91 -5.11 -3.96
C GLY A 139 -28.51 -3.87 -4.76
N SER A 140 -27.68 -4.01 -5.80
CA SER A 140 -27.26 -2.91 -6.68
C SER A 140 -27.73 -3.14 -8.12
N THR A 141 -28.54 -2.24 -8.66
CA THR A 141 -29.00 -2.31 -10.05
C THR A 141 -27.87 -1.96 -11.01
N ASN A 142 -27.54 -2.85 -11.94
CA ASN A 142 -26.49 -2.65 -12.97
C ASN A 142 -25.13 -2.22 -12.39
N CYS A 143 -24.82 -2.62 -11.16
CA CYS A 143 -23.56 -2.27 -10.49
C CYS A 143 -23.34 -0.75 -10.35
N ALA A 144 -24.43 0.02 -10.20
CA ALA A 144 -24.38 1.48 -10.08
C ALA A 144 -23.74 1.99 -8.77
N SER A 145 -23.54 1.12 -7.79
CA SER A 145 -22.96 1.45 -6.49
C SER A 145 -21.92 0.41 -6.07
N SER A 146 -21.00 0.84 -5.21
CA SER A 146 -20.03 -0.08 -4.61
C SER A 146 -20.72 -0.95 -3.58
N VAL A 147 -20.74 -2.27 -3.80
CA VAL A 147 -21.41 -3.25 -2.95
C VAL A 147 -20.56 -4.50 -2.77
N ALA A 148 -20.72 -5.19 -1.66
CA ALA A 148 -20.08 -6.48 -1.43
C ALA A 148 -21.04 -7.45 -0.73
N LYS A 149 -20.99 -8.73 -1.11
CA LYS A 149 -21.76 -9.80 -0.44
C LYS A 149 -21.01 -11.13 -0.54
N THR A 150 -21.27 -12.02 0.41
CA THR A 150 -20.74 -13.37 0.42
C THR A 150 -21.75 -14.36 -0.18
N PHE A 151 -21.23 -15.24 -1.02
CA PHE A 151 -21.92 -16.32 -1.71
C PHE A 151 -21.27 -17.65 -1.36
N ARG A 152 -22.01 -18.74 -1.62
CA ARG A 152 -21.46 -20.10 -1.61
C ARG A 152 -21.47 -20.66 -3.00
N LEU A 153 -20.34 -21.22 -3.41
CA LEU A 153 -20.20 -22.02 -4.62
C LEU A 153 -19.98 -23.48 -4.22
N GLY A 154 -20.76 -24.39 -4.78
CA GLY A 154 -20.63 -25.81 -4.48
C GLY A 154 -21.38 -26.67 -5.46
N ILE A 155 -21.49 -27.96 -5.14
CA ILE A 155 -22.21 -28.94 -5.94
C ILE A 155 -23.61 -29.12 -5.35
N ARG A 156 -24.61 -29.12 -6.23
CA ARG A 156 -26.00 -29.31 -5.84
C ARG A 156 -26.26 -30.76 -5.48
N GLU A 157 -27.02 -30.96 -4.40
CA GLU A 157 -27.34 -32.31 -3.94
C GLU A 157 -28.49 -32.96 -4.72
N ASN A 158 -29.58 -32.23 -4.96
CA ASN A 158 -30.81 -32.70 -5.62
C ASN A 158 -31.34 -31.62 -6.59
N ASN A 159 -32.63 -31.66 -6.97
CA ASN A 159 -33.27 -30.54 -7.68
C ASN A 159 -33.49 -29.30 -6.78
N ASP A 160 -33.23 -29.42 -5.48
CA ASP A 160 -33.36 -28.35 -4.49
C ASP A 160 -32.10 -27.47 -4.40
N SER A 161 -32.20 -26.32 -3.74
CA SER A 161 -31.09 -25.37 -3.52
C SER A 161 -30.12 -25.78 -2.40
N SER A 162 -29.98 -27.08 -2.10
CA SER A 162 -29.05 -27.60 -1.10
C SER A 162 -27.68 -27.98 -1.68
N PHE A 163 -26.64 -27.79 -0.88
CA PHE A 163 -25.28 -28.23 -1.19
C PHE A 163 -25.05 -29.63 -0.63
N VAL A 164 -24.23 -30.42 -1.33
CA VAL A 164 -23.67 -31.65 -0.78
C VAL A 164 -22.81 -31.30 0.44
N SER A 165 -22.99 -32.04 1.54
CA SER A 165 -22.29 -31.78 2.81
C SER A 165 -20.77 -31.73 2.62
N GLY A 166 -20.16 -30.60 3.01
CA GLY A 166 -18.71 -30.37 2.89
C GLY A 166 -18.23 -29.89 1.51
N GLU A 167 -19.07 -29.86 0.48
CA GLU A 167 -18.69 -29.50 -0.90
C GLU A 167 -19.11 -28.07 -1.28
N SER A 168 -18.78 -27.08 -0.44
CA SER A 168 -18.97 -25.67 -0.78
C SER A 168 -17.80 -24.82 -0.32
N ILE A 169 -17.52 -23.76 -1.07
CA ILE A 169 -16.54 -22.74 -0.73
C ILE A 169 -17.21 -21.37 -0.65
N LEU A 170 -16.72 -20.52 0.26
CA LEU A 170 -17.19 -19.14 0.39
C LEU A 170 -16.53 -18.27 -0.69
N ILE A 171 -17.36 -17.51 -1.40
CA ILE A 171 -16.94 -16.53 -2.39
C ILE A 171 -17.48 -15.16 -1.98
N ARG A 172 -16.60 -14.25 -1.59
CA ARG A 172 -16.92 -12.86 -1.37
C ARG A 172 -16.78 -12.10 -2.68
N ILE A 173 -17.86 -11.48 -3.14
CA ILE A 173 -17.82 -10.63 -4.34
C ILE A 173 -17.81 -9.18 -3.88
N VAL A 174 -16.89 -8.40 -4.43
CA VAL A 174 -16.71 -6.97 -4.15
C VAL A 174 -16.80 -6.22 -5.48
N MET A 175 -17.86 -5.42 -5.62
CA MET A 175 -18.01 -4.47 -6.71
C MET A 175 -17.59 -3.09 -6.20
N SER A 176 -16.60 -2.49 -6.84
CA SER A 176 -16.21 -1.11 -6.59
C SER A 176 -16.53 -0.26 -7.81
N ASN A 177 -17.37 0.75 -7.60
CA ASN A 177 -17.77 1.70 -8.62
C ASN A 177 -17.06 3.04 -8.34
N ALA A 178 -16.22 3.48 -9.27
CA ALA A 178 -15.46 4.73 -9.25
C ALA A 178 -16.01 5.85 -10.13
N VAL A 179 -17.23 5.68 -10.63
CA VAL A 179 -17.92 6.68 -11.44
C VAL A 179 -18.04 8.01 -10.70
N GLY A 180 -17.66 9.10 -11.37
CA GLY A 180 -17.74 10.45 -10.81
C GLY A 180 -16.61 10.80 -9.82
N ARG A 181 -15.72 9.86 -9.49
CA ARG A 181 -14.50 10.12 -8.69
C ARG A 181 -13.36 10.61 -9.58
N ASN A 182 -13.56 11.72 -10.28
CA ASN A 182 -12.54 12.23 -11.19
C ASN A 182 -11.37 12.83 -10.43
N PHE A 183 -11.64 13.73 -9.48
CA PHE A 183 -10.60 14.45 -8.76
C PHE A 183 -10.73 14.22 -7.27
N TYR A 184 -9.59 14.16 -6.57
CA TYR A 184 -9.62 14.13 -5.11
C TYR A 184 -10.17 15.45 -4.57
N LYS A 185 -10.77 15.39 -3.39
CA LYS A 185 -11.11 16.59 -2.63
C LYS A 185 -9.92 16.97 -1.75
N ARG A 186 -9.47 18.21 -1.85
CA ARG A 186 -8.37 18.72 -1.04
C ARG A 186 -8.65 18.59 0.45
N CYS A 187 -7.59 18.35 1.20
CA CYS A 187 -7.61 18.50 2.65
C CYS A 187 -7.22 19.96 2.96
N PRO A 188 -8.10 20.80 3.54
CA PRO A 188 -7.77 22.21 3.73
C PRO A 188 -6.51 22.35 4.61
N GLY A 189 -5.55 23.22 4.24
CA GLY A 189 -4.47 23.75 5.11
C GLY A 189 -3.69 22.82 6.06
N GLY A 190 -3.64 21.50 5.85
CA GLY A 190 -3.24 20.57 6.92
C GLY A 190 -4.22 20.51 8.12
N ASN A 191 -5.41 21.10 8.00
CA ASN A 191 -6.54 21.00 8.93
C ASN A 191 -7.85 20.58 8.21
N PRO A 192 -8.38 19.38 8.49
CA PRO A 192 -9.47 18.78 7.75
C PRO A 192 -10.82 19.42 8.07
N GLN A 193 -11.37 20.25 7.18
CA GLN A 193 -12.83 20.47 7.11
C GLN A 193 -13.24 21.32 5.90
N SER A 194 -13.60 20.65 4.80
CA SER A 194 -14.79 20.93 3.98
C SER A 194 -14.70 20.15 2.67
N GLY A 195 -15.03 18.86 2.70
CA GLY A 195 -15.34 18.12 1.48
C GLY A 195 -14.89 16.67 1.46
N ALA A 196 -13.68 16.38 1.95
CA ALA A 196 -13.09 15.05 1.88
C ALA A 196 -13.67 14.10 2.94
N SER A 197 -14.29 13.01 2.48
CA SER A 197 -14.82 11.90 3.28
C SER A 197 -13.73 10.86 3.52
N ALA A 198 -13.87 10.02 4.55
CA ALA A 198 -13.00 8.87 4.81
C ALA A 198 -12.85 7.90 3.61
N THR A 199 -13.70 8.04 2.59
CA THR A 199 -13.69 7.28 1.33
C THR A 199 -12.87 7.93 0.21
N ASP A 200 -12.33 9.14 0.40
CA ASP A 200 -11.59 9.87 -0.64
C ASP A 200 -10.09 9.53 -0.67
N GLY A 201 -9.57 8.81 0.34
CA GLY A 201 -8.18 8.32 0.37
C GLY A 201 -7.15 9.41 0.63
N PHE A 202 -6.03 9.38 -0.10
CA PHE A 202 -5.01 10.44 -0.08
C PHE A 202 -5.51 11.67 -0.84
N CYS A 203 -5.31 12.84 -0.25
CA CYS A 203 -5.94 14.09 -0.68
C CYS A 203 -4.97 15.22 -1.01
N ASP A 204 -3.70 15.19 -0.58
CA ASP A 204 -2.72 16.20 -0.96
C ASP A 204 -1.30 15.64 -0.84
N PHE A 205 -0.40 16.15 -1.67
CA PHE A 205 1.01 15.80 -1.69
C PHE A 205 1.85 17.01 -2.11
N ALA A 206 3.13 16.93 -1.79
CA ALA A 206 4.18 17.84 -2.18
C ALA A 206 5.40 17.02 -2.59
N VAL A 207 6.06 17.47 -3.64
CA VAL A 207 7.22 16.83 -4.25
C VAL A 207 8.47 17.48 -3.70
N PHE A 208 9.44 16.65 -3.37
CA PHE A 208 10.74 17.07 -2.89
C PHE A 208 11.85 16.36 -3.68
N PRO A 209 12.97 17.05 -3.96
CA PRO A 209 14.10 16.47 -4.66
C PRO A 209 14.81 15.40 -3.80
N GLY A 210 15.31 14.34 -4.43
CA GLY A 210 16.08 13.27 -3.81
C GLY A 210 17.08 12.61 -4.77
N ASP A 211 17.90 11.69 -4.24
CA ASP A 211 18.98 11.00 -4.97
C ASP A 211 18.41 10.02 -6.01
N GLY A 212 18.37 10.41 -7.29
CA GLY A 212 17.87 9.55 -8.35
C GLY A 212 16.34 9.41 -8.42
N LYS A 213 15.60 10.06 -7.51
CA LYS A 213 14.16 9.87 -7.30
C LYS A 213 13.53 11.13 -6.73
N LEU A 214 12.22 11.31 -6.95
CA LEU A 214 11.45 12.30 -6.21
C LEU A 214 10.86 11.67 -4.96
N TYR A 215 10.78 12.47 -3.90
CA TYR A 215 10.13 12.10 -2.65
C TYR A 215 8.78 12.81 -2.57
N VAL A 216 7.75 12.10 -2.15
CA VAL A 216 6.44 12.68 -1.91
C VAL A 216 6.14 12.72 -0.42
N ASP A 217 5.69 13.86 0.07
CA ASP A 217 5.27 14.06 1.46
C ASP A 217 4.08 15.03 1.47
N GLY A 218 3.45 15.28 2.61
CA GLY A 218 2.44 16.33 2.70
C GLY A 218 3.05 17.73 2.58
N PRO A 219 2.21 18.74 2.30
CA PRO A 219 2.61 20.14 2.42
C PRO A 219 3.27 20.40 3.78
N ALA A 220 4.37 21.17 3.80
CA ALA A 220 5.20 21.44 4.98
C ALA A 220 5.93 20.22 5.63
N GLY A 221 5.94 19.05 4.97
CA GLY A 221 6.71 17.88 5.42
C GLY A 221 6.12 17.19 6.66
N GLN A 222 4.79 17.15 6.73
CA GLN A 222 4.01 16.62 7.85
C GLN A 222 3.45 15.20 7.64
N GLY A 223 3.94 14.45 6.64
CA GLY A 223 3.33 13.19 6.22
C GLY A 223 2.34 13.43 5.07
N LEU A 224 2.22 12.47 4.14
CA LEU A 224 1.22 12.53 3.07
C LEU A 224 -0.18 12.77 3.65
N SER A 225 -0.92 13.69 3.02
CA SER A 225 -2.22 14.10 3.53
C SER A 225 -3.29 13.08 3.17
N VAL A 226 -4.03 12.62 4.17
CA VAL A 226 -5.15 11.67 4.04
C VAL A 226 -6.46 12.29 4.49
N ALA A 227 -7.56 11.86 3.89
CA ALA A 227 -8.89 12.27 4.30
C ALA A 227 -9.19 11.84 5.75
N THR A 228 -10.03 12.61 6.45
CA THR A 228 -10.36 12.32 7.85
C THR A 228 -11.08 10.98 7.99
N GLY A 229 -10.57 10.13 8.89
CA GLY A 229 -11.12 8.80 9.12
C GLY A 229 -10.69 7.76 8.08
N PHE A 230 -9.78 8.08 7.17
CA PHE A 230 -9.13 7.11 6.29
C PHE A 230 -7.96 6.41 7.00
N PRO A 231 -7.79 5.08 6.86
CA PRO A 231 -8.64 4.12 6.17
C PRO A 231 -9.95 3.83 6.92
N ASN A 232 -11.05 3.79 6.18
CA ASN A 232 -12.35 3.38 6.71
C ASN A 232 -12.55 1.87 6.52
N ALA A 233 -12.46 1.11 7.61
CA ALA A 233 -12.60 -0.35 7.60
C ALA A 233 -13.97 -0.83 7.08
N ASP A 234 -15.03 -0.04 7.30
CA ASP A 234 -16.41 -0.34 6.93
C ASP A 234 -16.75 0.04 5.48
N SER A 235 -15.84 0.75 4.80
CA SER A 235 -16.05 1.13 3.41
C SER A 235 -15.87 -0.07 2.47
N THR A 236 -16.76 -0.17 1.48
CA THR A 236 -16.62 -1.15 0.38
C THR A 236 -15.43 -0.81 -0.51
N VAL A 237 -15.14 0.48 -0.69
CA VAL A 237 -14.03 0.98 -1.49
C VAL A 237 -12.81 1.14 -0.60
N LYS A 238 -11.88 0.19 -0.70
CA LYS A 238 -10.62 0.21 0.06
C LYS A 238 -9.47 0.58 -0.85
N TRP A 239 -8.84 1.71 -0.56
CA TRP A 239 -7.62 2.14 -1.25
C TRP A 239 -6.41 1.34 -0.74
N THR A 240 -5.54 0.92 -1.65
CA THR A 240 -4.35 0.09 -1.31
C THR A 240 -3.06 0.55 -1.99
N LYS A 241 -3.18 1.42 -2.98
CA LYS A 241 -2.06 1.94 -3.74
C LYS A 241 -2.24 3.43 -4.02
N LEU A 242 -1.13 4.14 -4.01
CA LEU A 242 -1.01 5.52 -4.45
C LEU A 242 -0.25 5.52 -5.78
N VAL A 243 -0.82 6.12 -6.82
CA VAL A 243 -0.25 6.10 -8.17
C VAL A 243 0.17 7.51 -8.55
N PHE A 244 1.42 7.68 -8.96
CA PHE A 244 1.95 8.95 -9.45
C PHE A 244 2.22 8.85 -10.94
N PHE A 245 1.50 9.62 -11.74
CA PHE A 245 1.75 9.84 -13.16
C PHE A 245 2.69 11.02 -13.31
N PHE A 246 3.65 10.96 -14.22
CA PHE A 246 4.63 12.03 -14.39
C PHE A 246 5.07 12.21 -15.84
N GLU A 247 5.33 13.47 -16.18
CA GLU A 247 5.88 13.88 -17.47
C GLU A 247 6.98 14.95 -17.29
N PRO A 248 7.94 15.06 -18.21
CA PRO A 248 8.94 16.11 -18.21
C PRO A 248 8.31 17.51 -18.27
N TYR A 249 8.88 18.45 -17.53
CA TYR A 249 8.40 19.82 -17.46
C TYR A 249 8.53 20.56 -18.81
N ALA A 250 7.41 21.01 -19.35
CA ALA A 250 7.29 21.68 -20.64
C ALA A 250 7.25 23.23 -20.50
N GLY A 251 8.13 23.79 -19.69
CA GLY A 251 8.32 25.24 -19.53
C GLY A 251 7.28 25.97 -18.66
N ASN A 252 6.04 25.47 -18.58
CA ASN A 252 5.02 25.92 -17.63
C ASN A 252 4.14 24.75 -17.15
N LEU A 253 3.52 24.89 -15.97
CA LEU A 253 2.63 23.88 -15.40
C LEU A 253 1.47 23.50 -16.35
N THR A 254 0.80 24.47 -16.96
CA THR A 254 -0.38 24.22 -17.82
C THR A 254 -0.05 23.32 -19.01
N SER A 255 1.04 23.61 -19.72
CA SER A 255 1.53 22.80 -20.84
C SER A 255 1.95 21.41 -20.37
N THR A 256 2.64 21.31 -19.23
CA THR A 256 3.09 20.02 -18.69
C THR A 256 1.91 19.14 -18.27
N VAL A 257 0.94 19.69 -17.54
CA VAL A 257 -0.24 18.93 -17.08
C VAL A 257 -1.06 18.44 -18.26
N SER A 258 -1.15 19.22 -19.35
CA SER A 258 -1.86 18.80 -20.56
C SER A 258 -1.25 17.57 -21.24
N THR A 259 0.03 17.28 -20.98
CA THR A 259 0.69 16.07 -21.50
C THR A 259 0.55 14.87 -20.57
N ILE A 260 0.18 15.07 -19.29
CA ILE A 260 -0.04 13.98 -18.35
C ILE A 260 -1.36 13.29 -18.70
N THR A 261 -1.29 12.01 -19.04
CA THR A 261 -2.45 11.20 -19.42
C THR A 261 -2.41 9.83 -18.75
N ASN A 262 -3.48 9.04 -18.88
CA ASN A 262 -3.49 7.65 -18.39
C ASN A 262 -2.37 6.77 -18.99
N GLY A 263 -1.81 7.15 -20.15
CA GLY A 263 -0.69 6.46 -20.79
C GLY A 263 0.71 6.96 -20.38
N SER A 264 0.78 7.98 -19.53
CA SER A 264 2.06 8.53 -19.05
C SER A 264 2.81 7.52 -18.18
N SER A 265 4.12 7.75 -18.05
CA SER A 265 4.93 6.99 -17.09
C SER A 265 4.36 7.16 -15.69
N ARG A 266 4.30 6.06 -14.94
CA ARG A 266 3.73 6.07 -13.59
C ARG A 266 4.48 5.17 -12.63
N SER A 267 4.43 5.53 -11.35
CA SER A 267 4.95 4.73 -10.24
C SER A 267 3.85 4.45 -9.24
N GLU A 268 3.84 3.22 -8.70
CA GLU A 268 2.86 2.76 -7.72
C GLU A 268 3.53 2.58 -6.36
N LEU A 269 2.99 3.25 -5.34
CA LEU A 269 3.41 3.11 -3.96
C LEU A 269 2.36 2.26 -3.23
N LEU A 270 2.79 1.13 -2.68
CA LEU A 270 1.93 0.23 -1.92
C LEU A 270 1.93 0.66 -0.44
N TYR A 271 0.80 0.46 0.22
CA TYR A 271 0.66 0.67 1.66
C TYR A 271 -0.41 -0.27 2.25
N SER A 272 -0.36 -0.48 3.56
CA SER A 272 -1.36 -1.23 4.29
C SER A 272 -2.54 -0.35 4.68
N ASN A 273 -3.75 -0.81 4.39
CA ASN A 273 -4.99 -0.12 4.76
C ASN A 273 -5.48 -0.44 6.18
N THR A 274 -4.58 -0.94 7.05
CA THR A 274 -4.90 -1.38 8.42
C THR A 274 -4.66 -0.32 9.49
N GLN A 275 -3.92 0.75 9.18
CA GLN A 275 -3.54 1.81 10.13
C GLN A 275 -3.93 3.19 9.62
N ASN A 276 -4.25 4.11 10.53
CA ASN A 276 -4.61 5.50 10.23
C ASN A 276 -3.60 6.48 10.87
N PRO A 277 -2.83 7.24 10.08
CA PRO A 277 -2.57 7.07 8.64
C PRO A 277 -1.70 5.83 8.37
N PRO A 278 -1.59 5.35 7.11
CA PRO A 278 -0.64 4.30 6.77
C PRO A 278 0.80 4.75 7.06
N ASP A 279 1.54 3.97 7.85
CA ASP A 279 2.91 4.27 8.29
C ASP A 279 3.98 3.52 7.48
N ASP A 280 3.56 2.59 6.62
CA ASP A 280 4.40 1.66 5.86
C ASP A 280 4.68 2.11 4.42
N LEU A 281 4.13 3.23 3.99
CA LEU A 281 4.26 3.76 2.63
C LEU A 281 5.69 4.28 2.39
N ASP A 282 6.40 3.73 1.39
CA ASP A 282 7.69 4.27 0.94
C ASP A 282 7.45 5.53 0.07
N PRO A 283 7.86 6.74 0.49
CA PRO A 283 7.56 7.98 -0.20
C PRO A 283 8.38 8.19 -1.49
N ARG A 284 9.18 7.21 -1.93
CA ARG A 284 10.03 7.34 -3.12
C ARG A 284 9.26 7.05 -4.40
N VAL A 285 9.25 8.02 -5.31
CA VAL A 285 8.75 7.89 -6.68
C VAL A 285 9.93 7.70 -7.64
N PRO A 286 10.25 6.46 -8.06
CA PRO A 286 11.26 6.17 -9.06
C PRO A 286 10.75 6.40 -10.50
N GLY A 287 11.64 6.19 -11.48
CA GLY A 287 11.30 6.16 -12.91
C GLY A 287 11.58 7.45 -13.69
N MET A 288 12.37 8.36 -13.12
CA MET A 288 12.71 9.66 -13.70
C MET A 288 14.22 9.79 -13.94
N GLU A 289 14.59 10.69 -14.86
CA GLU A 289 15.98 11.02 -15.15
C GLU A 289 16.50 12.15 -14.27
N ASN A 290 17.75 12.05 -13.82
CA ASN A 290 18.40 13.10 -13.03
C ASN A 290 18.60 14.38 -13.83
N GLY A 291 18.40 15.53 -13.17
CA GLY A 291 18.57 16.86 -13.77
C GLY A 291 17.37 17.33 -14.60
N THR A 292 16.42 16.46 -14.91
CA THR A 292 15.19 16.81 -15.64
C THR A 292 14.08 17.13 -14.65
N LYS A 293 13.46 18.31 -14.76
CA LYS A 293 12.31 18.66 -13.92
C LYS A 293 11.09 17.87 -14.40
N TYR A 294 10.37 17.22 -13.48
CA TYR A 294 9.13 16.50 -13.76
C TYR A 294 7.98 17.12 -12.96
N CYS A 295 6.76 17.02 -13.49
CA CYS A 295 5.54 17.30 -12.74
C CYS A 295 4.74 16.03 -12.54
N LEU A 296 4.13 15.89 -11.37
CA LEU A 296 3.47 14.68 -10.92
C LEU A 296 1.97 14.94 -10.77
N ALA A 297 1.17 13.93 -11.10
CA ALA A 297 -0.24 13.84 -10.77
C ALA A 297 -0.48 12.59 -9.93
N MET A 298 -1.07 12.78 -8.76
CA MET A 298 -1.41 11.71 -7.82
C MET A 298 -2.79 11.15 -8.15
N ALA A 299 -2.98 9.85 -7.95
CA ALA A 299 -4.25 9.16 -8.01
C ALA A 299 -4.31 8.05 -6.94
N ASN A 300 -5.52 7.70 -6.51
CA ASN A 300 -5.73 6.59 -5.60
C ASN A 300 -6.14 5.34 -6.39
N GLN A 301 -5.63 4.17 -6.01
CA GLN A 301 -6.05 2.88 -6.58
C GLN A 301 -6.64 1.94 -5.52
N ASP A 302 -7.85 1.44 -5.79
CA ASP A 302 -8.60 0.57 -4.88
C ASP A 302 -8.24 -0.92 -5.05
N GLU A 303 -8.72 -1.75 -4.13
CA GLU A 303 -8.50 -3.22 -4.17
C GLU A 303 -9.06 -3.87 -5.45
N ALA A 304 -10.06 -3.26 -6.08
CA ALA A 304 -10.63 -3.71 -7.35
C ALA A 304 -9.85 -3.21 -8.57
N GLY A 305 -8.80 -2.40 -8.37
CA GLY A 305 -7.92 -1.89 -9.40
C GLY A 305 -8.37 -0.58 -10.05
N ASN A 306 -9.44 0.06 -9.56
CA ASN A 306 -9.87 1.35 -10.09
C ASN A 306 -8.87 2.43 -9.69
N ILE A 307 -8.31 3.13 -10.66
CA ILE A 307 -7.50 4.33 -10.50
C ILE A 307 -8.42 5.54 -10.67
N ALA A 308 -8.54 6.36 -9.64
CA ALA A 308 -9.46 7.48 -9.59
C ALA A 308 -8.97 8.55 -8.60
N SER A 309 -9.74 9.62 -8.42
CA SER A 309 -9.42 10.72 -7.52
C SER A 309 -8.05 11.35 -7.83
N PHE A 310 -7.91 11.82 -9.07
CA PHE A 310 -6.68 12.44 -9.56
C PHE A 310 -6.46 13.83 -8.94
N THR A 311 -5.22 14.32 -9.01
CA THR A 311 -4.91 15.73 -8.76
C THR A 311 -5.73 16.64 -9.66
N ASP A 312 -6.47 17.58 -9.05
CA ASP A 312 -7.19 18.61 -9.78
C ASP A 312 -6.25 19.77 -10.12
N PHE A 313 -5.85 19.86 -11.39
CA PHE A 313 -5.09 20.99 -11.93
C PHE A 313 -5.98 22.08 -12.53
N SER A 314 -7.29 21.85 -12.64
CA SER A 314 -8.25 22.77 -13.24
C SER A 314 -8.80 23.79 -12.24
N ASP A 315 -8.56 23.58 -10.95
CA ASP A 315 -8.89 24.55 -9.92
C ASP A 315 -8.17 25.87 -10.19
N THR A 316 -8.95 26.86 -10.65
CA THR A 316 -8.51 28.20 -11.08
C THR A 316 -7.73 28.98 -10.03
N GLY A 317 -7.73 28.54 -8.77
CA GLY A 317 -6.82 29.09 -7.74
C GLY A 317 -5.33 28.81 -8.00
N TYR A 318 -5.00 27.88 -8.91
CA TYR A 318 -3.64 27.32 -9.03
C TYR A 318 -3.07 27.28 -10.44
N THR A 319 -3.90 27.41 -11.48
CA THR A 319 -3.42 27.48 -12.86
C THR A 319 -2.58 28.74 -13.05
N GLY A 320 -1.25 28.60 -13.00
CA GLY A 320 -0.29 29.70 -13.04
C GLY A 320 0.20 30.19 -11.68
N ASP A 321 -0.14 29.53 -10.57
CA ASP A 321 0.45 29.79 -9.26
C ASP A 321 1.84 29.13 -9.15
N PRO A 322 2.93 29.92 -9.04
CA PRO A 322 4.29 29.38 -8.91
C PRO A 322 4.47 28.50 -7.67
N SER A 323 3.67 28.73 -6.61
CA SER A 323 3.77 27.98 -5.36
C SER A 323 3.21 26.56 -5.50
N PHE A 324 2.17 26.38 -6.31
CA PHE A 324 1.61 25.06 -6.59
C PHE A 324 2.46 24.28 -7.57
N GLU A 325 3.02 24.93 -8.61
CA GLU A 325 4.01 24.29 -9.46
C GLU A 325 5.20 23.75 -8.64
N ALA A 326 5.71 24.53 -7.69
CA ALA A 326 6.76 24.09 -6.77
C ALA A 326 6.32 22.97 -5.82
N THR A 327 5.01 22.75 -5.65
CA THR A 327 4.44 21.67 -4.84
C THR A 327 4.33 20.38 -5.63
N VAL A 328 3.91 20.43 -6.90
CA VAL A 328 3.66 19.23 -7.72
C VAL A 328 4.81 18.86 -8.67
N CYS A 329 5.79 19.75 -8.84
CA CYS A 329 6.93 19.54 -9.72
C CYS A 329 8.25 19.57 -8.96
N GLY A 330 9.19 18.72 -9.35
CA GLY A 330 10.51 18.63 -8.76
C GLY A 330 11.53 18.10 -9.75
N THR A 331 12.80 18.38 -9.48
CA THR A 331 13.93 17.84 -10.25
C THR A 331 14.61 16.77 -9.40
N PRO A 332 14.69 15.51 -9.87
CA PRO A 332 15.56 14.52 -9.24
C PRO A 332 17.00 15.02 -9.37
N GLU A 333 17.65 15.28 -8.24
CA GLU A 333 19.02 15.75 -8.22
C GLU A 333 19.93 14.57 -7.93
N GLU A 334 20.95 14.38 -8.77
CA GLU A 334 22.12 13.62 -8.36
C GLU A 334 22.80 14.36 -7.20
N VAL A 335 23.34 13.67 -6.21
CA VAL A 335 24.01 14.30 -5.07
C VAL A 335 25.26 15.06 -5.54
N VAL A 336 25.05 16.28 -5.99
CA VAL A 336 26.07 17.31 -6.15
C VAL A 336 25.63 18.45 -5.24
N GLY A 337 26.40 18.68 -4.18
CA GLY A 337 26.06 19.58 -3.09
C GLY A 337 25.83 21.02 -3.52
N LEU A 338 24.58 21.36 -3.85
CA LEU A 338 24.23 22.73 -4.27
C LEU A 338 22.90 23.27 -3.69
N LEU A 339 22.59 23.00 -2.41
CA LEU A 339 21.56 23.78 -1.68
C LEU A 339 22.07 24.06 -0.27
N ASP A 340 22.56 25.28 -0.06
CA ASP A 340 23.49 25.70 0.99
C ASP A 340 22.94 25.74 2.43
N ASP A 341 21.63 25.62 2.65
CA ASP A 341 21.07 25.85 4.00
C ASP A 341 20.46 24.61 4.68
N LYS A 342 20.37 23.47 3.96
CA LYS A 342 19.51 22.34 4.38
C LYS A 342 20.19 20.99 4.63
N LYS A 343 21.50 20.82 4.40
CA LYS A 343 22.07 19.45 4.29
C LYS A 343 22.81 18.95 5.53
N CYS A 344 22.56 17.69 5.90
CA CYS A 344 23.47 16.84 6.68
C CYS A 344 24.12 15.86 5.69
N PHE A 345 25.14 16.32 4.95
CA PHE A 345 25.74 15.65 3.79
C PHE A 345 26.05 14.16 4.00
N ILE A 346 26.71 13.79 5.10
CA ILE A 346 27.08 12.39 5.39
C ILE A 346 25.83 11.53 5.64
N ALA A 347 24.84 12.05 6.35
CA ALA A 347 23.60 11.34 6.63
C ALA A 347 22.76 11.22 5.34
N THR A 348 22.65 12.28 4.56
CA THR A 348 22.00 12.25 3.24
C THR A 348 22.67 11.25 2.30
N ALA A 349 24.01 11.15 2.29
CA ALA A 349 24.72 10.15 1.50
C ALA A 349 24.47 8.71 1.98
N ALA A 350 24.24 8.51 3.28
CA ALA A 350 23.97 7.19 3.83
C ALA A 350 22.51 6.74 3.60
N TRP A 351 21.52 7.61 3.78
CA TRP A 351 20.09 7.30 3.65
C TRP A 351 19.48 7.63 2.28
N GLY A 352 20.19 8.37 1.43
CA GLY A 352 19.77 8.71 0.06
C GLY A 352 18.80 9.88 -0.04
N SER A 353 18.42 10.51 1.08
CA SER A 353 17.54 11.68 1.04
C SER A 353 17.86 12.67 2.16
N PRO A 354 17.80 13.98 1.88
CA PRO A 354 17.84 14.98 2.93
C PRO A 354 16.59 14.94 3.81
N LEU A 355 15.49 14.33 3.38
CA LEU A 355 14.21 14.30 4.09
C LEU A 355 13.93 13.02 4.88
N ASP A 356 14.80 12.03 4.79
CA ASP A 356 14.70 10.80 5.58
C ASP A 356 14.47 11.11 7.08
N PRO A 357 13.57 10.39 7.79
CA PRO A 357 13.26 10.65 9.20
C PRO A 357 14.51 10.75 10.09
N HIS A 358 15.52 9.91 9.85
CA HIS A 358 16.78 9.94 10.60
C HIS A 358 17.58 11.22 10.32
N VAL A 359 17.60 11.65 9.06
CA VAL A 359 18.24 12.90 8.65
C VAL A 359 17.46 14.11 9.20
N LYS A 360 16.13 14.02 9.32
CA LYS A 360 15.28 15.03 9.98
C LYS A 360 15.64 15.18 11.45
N THR A 361 15.77 14.08 12.19
CA THR A 361 16.18 14.10 13.60
C THR A 361 17.53 14.81 13.79
N LEU A 362 18.54 14.48 12.98
CA LEU A 362 19.86 15.11 13.07
C LEU A 362 19.82 16.61 12.73
N ARG A 363 19.01 17.01 11.74
CA ARG A 363 18.81 18.43 11.39
C ARG A 363 18.14 19.19 12.52
N SER A 364 17.07 18.66 13.10
CA SER A 364 16.39 19.29 14.24
C SER A 364 17.31 19.44 15.44
N PHE A 365 18.16 18.46 15.71
CA PHE A 365 19.18 18.55 16.76
C PHE A 365 20.22 19.65 16.46
N ARG A 366 20.73 19.71 15.22
CA ARG A 366 21.64 20.78 14.77
C ARG A 366 21.04 22.17 14.98
N ASP A 367 19.82 22.36 14.50
CA ASP A 367 19.20 23.68 14.50
C ASP A 367 18.80 24.13 15.91
N ARG A 368 18.37 23.20 16.77
CA ARG A 368 17.92 23.52 18.15
C ARG A 368 19.05 23.64 19.16
N PHE A 369 20.15 22.88 19.00
CA PHE A 369 21.22 22.81 20.00
C PHE A 369 22.59 23.25 19.49
N LEU A 370 22.98 22.84 18.27
CA LEU A 370 24.33 23.15 17.76
C LEU A 370 24.45 24.60 17.29
N LYS A 371 23.50 25.09 16.48
CA LYS A 371 23.57 26.47 15.94
C LYS A 371 23.40 27.56 17.01
N VAL A 372 22.78 27.23 18.15
CA VAL A 372 22.52 28.18 19.24
C VAL A 372 23.77 28.45 20.07
N THR A 373 24.77 27.56 20.04
CA THR A 373 25.99 27.67 20.84
C THR A 373 27.20 28.04 19.96
N PRO A 374 28.10 28.94 20.39
CA PRO A 374 29.27 29.33 19.58
C PRO A 374 30.15 28.14 19.15
N TRP A 375 30.32 27.16 20.03
CA TRP A 375 31.08 25.94 19.74
C TRP A 375 30.35 25.02 18.77
N GLY A 376 29.02 24.89 18.89
CA GLY A 376 28.23 24.09 17.96
C GLY A 376 28.14 24.72 16.57
N ALA A 377 28.12 26.06 16.46
CA ALA A 377 28.19 26.76 15.19
C ALA A 377 29.52 26.50 14.46
N ALA A 378 30.66 26.61 15.16
CA ALA A 378 31.98 26.30 14.60
C ALA A 378 32.10 24.82 14.17
N PHE A 379 31.51 23.89 14.91
CA PHE A 379 31.45 22.48 14.53
C PHE A 379 30.66 22.27 13.22
N VAL A 380 29.52 22.95 13.06
CA VAL A 380 28.71 22.86 11.85
C VAL A 380 29.44 23.45 10.64
N GLU A 381 30.19 24.54 10.82
CA GLU A 381 31.00 25.16 9.76
C GLU A 381 32.16 24.26 9.30
N ALA A 382 32.86 23.63 10.24
CA ALA A 382 33.88 22.63 9.93
C ALA A 382 33.28 21.40 9.23
N TYR A 383 32.09 20.97 9.67
CA TYR A 383 31.36 19.89 9.01
C TYR A 383 31.02 20.24 7.55
N TYR A 384 30.54 21.45 7.26
CA TYR A 384 30.20 21.86 5.90
C TYR A 384 31.41 22.01 4.98
N SER A 385 32.57 22.39 5.49
CA SER A 385 33.77 22.51 4.66
C SER A 385 34.37 21.15 4.27
N TRP A 386 34.22 20.11 5.11
CA TRP A 386 34.92 18.83 4.91
C TRP A 386 34.01 17.68 4.46
N SER A 387 32.72 17.74 4.81
CA SER A 387 31.79 16.65 4.51
C SER A 387 31.39 16.47 3.05
N PRO A 388 31.32 17.50 2.17
CA PRO A 388 30.87 17.31 0.78
C PRO A 388 31.68 16.29 -0.05
N PRO A 389 33.03 16.34 -0.10
CA PRO A 389 33.80 15.35 -0.86
C PRO A 389 33.69 13.94 -0.26
N LEU A 390 33.59 13.84 1.07
CA LEU A 390 33.43 12.56 1.75
C LEU A 390 32.05 11.95 1.51
N ALA A 391 31.00 12.77 1.53
CA ALA A 391 29.64 12.36 1.25
C ALA A 391 29.48 11.82 -0.18
N LYS A 392 30.13 12.46 -1.17
CA LYS A 392 30.14 11.98 -2.56
C LYS A 392 30.75 10.57 -2.67
N TRP A 393 31.89 10.34 -2.01
CA TRP A 393 32.53 9.02 -2.01
C TRP A 393 31.66 7.94 -1.33
N ILE A 394 30.99 8.28 -0.22
CA ILE A 394 30.07 7.39 0.48
C ILE A 394 28.85 7.06 -0.39
N SER A 395 28.30 8.04 -1.12
CA SER A 395 27.14 7.81 -1.97
C SER A 395 27.43 6.85 -3.12
N GLU A 396 28.66 6.77 -3.61
CA GLU A 396 29.05 5.89 -4.72
C GLU A 396 29.27 4.42 -4.29
N HIS A 397 29.38 4.13 -2.98
CA HIS A 397 29.75 2.80 -2.47
C HIS A 397 28.72 2.24 -1.47
N GLU A 398 27.99 1.18 -1.86
CA GLU A 398 26.95 0.53 -1.01
C GLU A 398 27.47 0.03 0.35
N VAL A 399 28.68 -0.54 0.38
CA VAL A 399 29.32 -1.00 1.62
C VAL A 399 29.61 0.18 2.55
N ALA A 400 30.08 1.29 2.00
CA ALA A 400 30.33 2.51 2.76
C ALA A 400 29.03 3.08 3.34
N ARG A 401 27.94 3.12 2.56
CA ARG A 401 26.61 3.53 3.05
C ARG A 401 26.18 2.70 4.26
N THR A 402 26.37 1.38 4.21
CA THR A 402 25.97 0.46 5.28
C THR A 402 26.78 0.69 6.56
N VAL A 403 28.10 0.85 6.44
CA VAL A 403 28.97 1.16 7.59
C VAL A 403 28.60 2.50 8.22
N VAL A 404 28.34 3.51 7.39
CA VAL A 404 27.97 4.85 7.86
C VAL A 404 26.60 4.84 8.54
N ARG A 405 25.61 4.10 8.03
CA ARG A 405 24.31 3.91 8.71
C ARG A 405 24.51 3.32 10.11
N GLY A 406 25.34 2.29 10.24
CA GLY A 406 25.66 1.67 11.52
C GLY A 406 26.34 2.63 12.50
N ALA A 407 27.30 3.42 12.02
CA ALA A 407 28.03 4.41 12.83
C ALA A 407 27.15 5.59 13.27
N LEU A 408 26.20 6.01 12.44
CA LEU A 408 25.31 7.13 12.71
C LEU A 408 24.10 6.75 13.57
N TRP A 409 23.75 5.46 13.66
CA TRP A 409 22.64 4.97 14.50
C TRP A 409 22.70 5.44 15.97
N PRO A 410 23.81 5.29 16.72
CA PRO A 410 23.90 5.78 18.10
C PRO A 410 23.78 7.31 18.18
N LEU A 411 24.26 8.04 17.17
CA LEU A 411 24.15 9.50 17.12
C LEU A 411 22.71 9.96 16.87
N ILE A 412 21.96 9.23 16.04
CA ILE A 412 20.54 9.49 15.81
C ILE A 412 19.74 9.21 17.08
N ALA A 413 20.01 8.09 17.76
CA ALA A 413 19.35 7.76 19.02
C ALA A 413 19.61 8.83 20.09
N PHE A 414 20.84 9.33 20.18
CA PHE A 414 21.18 10.45 21.05
C PHE A 414 20.43 11.73 20.67
N ALA A 415 20.46 12.09 19.38
CA ALA A 415 19.79 13.29 18.88
C ALA A 415 18.27 13.26 19.12
N TRP A 416 17.62 12.11 18.89
CA TRP A 416 16.21 11.90 19.14
C TRP A 416 15.88 12.08 20.63
N LEU A 417 16.64 11.41 21.51
CA LEU A 417 16.45 11.53 22.95
C LEU A 417 16.67 12.97 23.43
N SER A 418 17.66 13.69 22.89
CA SER A 418 17.94 15.08 23.27
C SER A 418 16.83 16.05 22.89
N LEU A 419 16.09 15.76 21.81
CA LEU A 419 14.94 16.57 21.39
C LEU A 419 13.74 16.41 22.34
N GLU A 420 13.58 15.24 22.94
CA GLU A 420 12.45 14.89 23.81
C GLU A 420 12.67 15.32 25.27
N ILE A 421 13.81 14.94 25.87
CA ILE A 421 14.08 15.16 27.32
C ILE A 421 15.11 16.28 27.59
N GLY A 422 15.68 16.87 26.54
CA GLY A 422 16.66 17.96 26.62
C GLY A 422 18.12 17.50 26.62
N LEU A 423 19.02 18.40 26.20
CA LEU A 423 20.44 18.12 25.99
C LEU A 423 21.20 17.75 27.27
N LEU A 424 20.91 18.40 28.40
CA LEU A 424 21.62 18.13 29.66
C LEU A 424 21.22 16.78 30.28
N ALA A 425 19.95 16.42 30.23
CA ALA A 425 19.45 15.14 30.72
C ALA A 425 20.03 13.97 29.89
N THR A 426 20.09 14.13 28.58
CA THR A 426 20.70 13.14 27.67
C THR A 426 22.19 12.98 27.84
N LEU A 427 22.93 14.08 28.05
CA LEU A 427 24.35 14.01 28.41
C LEU A 427 24.54 13.28 29.74
N GLY A 428 23.72 13.56 30.76
CA GLY A 428 23.79 12.85 32.04
C GLY A 428 23.56 11.33 31.91
N LEU A 429 22.55 10.91 31.15
CA LEU A 429 22.25 9.50 30.93
C LEU A 429 23.32 8.78 30.10
N SER A 430 23.83 9.42 29.05
CA SER A 430 24.90 8.84 28.23
C SER A 430 26.21 8.66 29.01
N VAL A 431 26.59 9.63 29.86
CA VAL A 431 27.73 9.46 30.78
C VAL A 431 27.49 8.34 31.79
N ALA A 432 26.29 8.25 32.38
CA ALA A 432 25.96 7.18 33.33
C ALA A 432 26.06 5.78 32.69
N LEU A 433 25.63 5.63 31.44
CA LEU A 433 25.72 4.37 30.69
C LEU A 433 27.18 4.01 30.32
N LEU A 434 28.00 4.99 29.95
CA LEU A 434 29.42 4.77 29.65
C LEU A 434 30.22 4.39 30.91
N VAL A 435 29.94 5.05 32.04
CA VAL A 435 30.58 4.70 33.32
C VAL A 435 30.10 3.33 33.81
N GLY A 436 28.80 3.04 33.71
CA GLY A 436 28.23 1.76 34.11
C GLY A 436 28.80 0.58 33.31
N SER A 437 28.94 0.73 31.99
CA SER A 437 29.55 -0.29 31.12
C SER A 437 31.05 -0.47 31.39
N GLY A 438 31.81 0.60 31.64
CA GLY A 438 33.22 0.52 32.04
C GLY A 438 33.44 -0.20 33.38
N VAL A 439 32.54 -0.03 34.34
CA VAL A 439 32.56 -0.75 35.63
C VAL A 439 32.23 -2.24 35.46
N LEU A 440 31.33 -2.59 34.53
CA LEU A 440 30.97 -3.99 34.23
C LEU A 440 32.07 -4.73 33.45
N VAL A 441 32.72 -4.07 32.50
CA VAL A 441 33.84 -4.65 31.72
C VAL A 441 35.08 -4.81 32.60
N SER A 442 35.40 -3.84 33.47
CA SER A 442 36.49 -4.02 34.43
C SER A 442 36.19 -5.17 35.41
N ARG A 443 34.97 -5.28 35.94
CA ARG A 443 34.59 -6.40 36.81
C ARG A 443 34.72 -7.79 36.14
N THR A 444 34.36 -7.91 34.88
CA THR A 444 34.50 -9.18 34.14
C THR A 444 35.96 -9.47 33.77
N HIS A 445 36.75 -8.44 33.47
CA HIS A 445 38.18 -8.56 33.17
C HIS A 445 39.02 -8.88 34.43
N TRP A 446 38.63 -8.39 35.61
CA TRP A 446 39.25 -8.75 36.89
C TRP A 446 38.88 -10.18 37.33
N ARG A 447 37.66 -10.65 37.07
CA ARG A 447 37.28 -12.07 37.33
C ARG A 447 38.07 -13.07 36.49
N ARG A 448 38.36 -12.77 35.21
CA ARG A 448 39.15 -13.66 34.33
C ARG A 448 40.64 -13.76 34.67
N ARG A 449 41.23 -12.81 35.41
CA ARG A 449 42.62 -12.88 35.88
C ARG A 449 42.78 -13.60 37.23
N GLY A 450 41.69 -13.98 37.89
CA GLY A 450 41.73 -14.76 39.14
C GLY A 450 41.69 -16.28 38.93
N GLU A 451 41.60 -16.75 37.68
CA GLU A 451 41.48 -18.17 37.30
C GLU A 451 42.66 -18.67 36.44
N ALA A 452 43.72 -17.88 36.28
CA ALA A 452 45.01 -18.26 35.68
C ALA A 452 46.13 -17.97 36.67
#